data_AF-A0A3D3UWG2-F1
#
_entry.id   AF-A0A3D3UWG2-F1
#
_cell.length_a   1.000
_cell.length_b   1.000
_cell.length_c   1.000
_cell.angle_alpha   90.00
_cell.angle_beta   90.00
_cell.angle_gamma   90.00
#
_symmetry.space_group_name_H-M   'P 1'
#
loop_
_entity.id
_entity.type
_entity.pdbx_description
1 polymer ?
#
loop_
_entity_poly.entity_id
_entity_poly.type
_entity_poly.pdbx_seq_one_letter_code
_entity_poly.pdbx_strand_id
1 'polypeptide(L)'
;MARAKAKSLLSIPMWIDDIKKAGSFKMTRLSYFVAEADEPTDDCAIMLGKANIPVIICGFSVAICQPSGAKQRFESATELDKLFDYIEDECDLSIETPDIWLPNGLFKSKHTPKRGDVYRIKQKLFTTALAFRTGRSNQQDFEEWCAKSSEKVTYSDKETTVFAEWSTMQTERAKEKYEKEKLSGRYMEY
;
A
#
# COMPACT_ATOMS: atom_id res chain seq x y z
N MET A 1 -24.41 18.18 22.24
CA MET A 1 -24.61 17.17 21.18
C MET A 1 -23.37 17.11 20.30
N ALA A 2 -22.46 16.18 20.57
CA ALA A 2 -21.28 15.98 19.72
C ALA A 2 -21.71 15.33 18.40
N ARG A 3 -21.51 16.02 17.28
CA ARG A 3 -21.63 15.40 15.95
C ARG A 3 -20.64 14.24 15.91
N ALA A 4 -21.15 13.02 15.73
CA ALA A 4 -20.32 11.88 15.37
C ALA A 4 -19.47 12.29 14.16
N LYS A 5 -18.15 12.39 14.35
CA LYS A 5 -17.18 12.59 13.27
C LYS A 5 -17.43 11.45 12.29
N ALA A 6 -17.86 11.75 11.06
CA ALA A 6 -18.02 10.74 10.03
C ALA A 6 -16.70 9.98 9.95
N LYS A 7 -16.73 8.68 10.27
CA LYS A 7 -15.56 7.80 10.25
C LYS A 7 -15.05 7.84 8.81
N SER A 8 -13.96 8.56 8.54
CA SER A 8 -13.38 8.60 7.21
C SER A 8 -13.04 7.16 6.86
N LEU A 9 -13.64 6.63 5.80
CA LEU A 9 -13.34 5.28 5.33
C LEU A 9 -11.87 5.27 4.92
N LEU A 10 -11.04 4.64 5.75
CA LEU A 10 -9.61 4.48 5.51
C LEU A 10 -9.44 3.80 4.13
N SER A 11 -8.62 4.41 3.28
CA SER A 11 -8.30 3.86 1.97
C SER A 11 -6.81 3.97 1.72
N ILE A 12 -6.22 2.91 1.18
CA ILE A 12 -4.77 2.76 1.03
C ILE A 12 -4.40 3.17 -0.40
N PRO A 13 -3.43 4.09 -0.59
CA PRO A 13 -2.89 4.37 -1.91
C PRO A 13 -2.01 3.21 -2.35
N MET A 14 -2.29 2.67 -3.54
CA MET A 14 -1.59 1.51 -4.08
C MET A 14 -1.27 1.76 -5.55
N TRP A 15 -0.04 1.52 -5.97
CA TRP A 15 0.35 1.70 -7.38
C TRP A 15 0.30 0.38 -8.14
N ILE A 16 -0.05 0.44 -9.41
CA ILE A 16 -0.01 -0.73 -10.30
C ILE A 16 1.45 -1.07 -10.59
N ASP A 17 1.87 -2.27 -10.20
CA ASP A 17 3.18 -2.79 -10.56
C ASP A 17 3.13 -3.71 -11.79
N ASP A 18 2.07 -4.52 -11.94
CA ASP A 18 1.92 -5.43 -13.08
C ASP A 18 0.44 -5.62 -13.47
N ILE A 19 0.17 -5.93 -14.75
CA ILE A 19 -1.17 -6.22 -15.27
C ILE A 19 -1.14 -7.48 -16.12
N LYS A 20 -1.69 -8.58 -15.58
CA LYS A 20 -1.80 -9.86 -16.29
C LYS A 20 -3.13 -9.95 -17.03
N LYS A 21 -3.08 -10.09 -18.36
CA LYS A 21 -4.28 -10.15 -19.23
C LYS A 21 -4.50 -11.51 -19.90
N ALA A 22 -3.50 -12.39 -19.89
CA ALA A 22 -3.53 -13.68 -20.56
C ALA A 22 -3.84 -14.82 -19.60
N GLY A 23 -4.41 -15.91 -20.13
CA GLY A 23 -4.76 -17.10 -19.36
C GLY A 23 -5.98 -16.93 -18.44
N SER A 24 -6.10 -17.83 -17.47
CA SER A 24 -7.16 -17.82 -16.45
C SER A 24 -6.89 -16.85 -15.30
N PHE A 25 -5.67 -16.33 -15.17
CA PHE A 25 -5.27 -15.40 -14.09
C PHE A 25 -5.25 -13.95 -14.59
N LYS A 26 -6.44 -13.34 -14.71
CA LYS A 26 -6.60 -11.97 -15.22
C LYS A 26 -6.65 -10.95 -14.07
N MET A 27 -5.47 -10.65 -13.53
CA MET A 27 -5.31 -9.85 -12.32
C MET A 27 -4.29 -8.71 -12.50
N THR A 28 -4.50 -7.63 -11.76
CA THR A 28 -3.58 -6.51 -11.62
C THR A 28 -2.87 -6.62 -10.28
N ARG A 29 -1.53 -6.57 -10.29
CA ARG A 29 -0.72 -6.49 -9.06
C ARG A 29 -0.61 -5.03 -8.64
N LEU A 30 -0.92 -4.80 -7.37
CA LEU A 30 -0.84 -3.50 -6.73
C LEU A 30 0.13 -3.59 -5.56
N SER A 31 1.06 -2.65 -5.49
CA SER A 31 1.97 -2.52 -4.37
C SER A 31 1.60 -1.34 -3.47
N TYR A 32 1.98 -1.42 -2.20
CA TYR A 32 1.70 -0.41 -1.18
C TYR A 32 2.82 -0.37 -0.16
N PHE A 33 2.91 0.73 0.58
CA PHE A 33 3.91 0.89 1.64
C PHE A 33 3.37 0.38 2.97
N VAL A 34 4.22 -0.34 3.69
CA VAL A 34 4.00 -0.68 5.10
C VAL A 34 5.23 -0.31 5.92
N ALA A 35 5.04 0.01 7.19
CA ALA A 35 6.11 0.02 8.19
C ALA A 35 5.89 -1.18 9.13
N GLU A 36 6.95 -1.81 9.60
CA GLU A 36 6.85 -2.72 10.74
C GLU A 36 6.54 -1.91 12.00
N ALA A 37 5.73 -2.44 12.90
CA ALA A 37 5.42 -1.79 14.16
C ALA A 37 5.83 -2.71 15.32
N ASP A 38 6.51 -2.13 16.30
CA ASP A 38 7.14 -2.87 17.39
C ASP A 38 6.12 -3.47 18.36
N GLU A 39 5.21 -2.62 18.86
CA GLU A 39 4.21 -3.01 19.85
C GLU A 39 2.83 -2.39 19.53
N PRO A 40 1.75 -3.19 19.58
CA PRO A 40 0.41 -2.63 19.45
C PRO A 40 0.10 -1.77 20.66
N THR A 41 -0.62 -0.67 20.48
CA THR A 41 -1.14 0.08 21.62
C THR A 41 -2.16 -0.75 22.38
N ASP A 42 -2.32 -0.50 23.69
CA ASP A 42 -3.28 -1.19 24.57
C ASP A 42 -4.74 -1.16 24.04
N ASP A 43 -5.05 -0.18 23.20
CA ASP A 43 -6.37 0.02 22.58
C ASP A 43 -6.59 -0.78 21.27
N CYS A 44 -5.62 -1.60 20.84
CA CYS A 44 -5.71 -2.38 19.62
C CYS A 44 -6.64 -3.60 19.79
N ALA A 45 -7.94 -3.39 19.61
CA ALA A 45 -8.92 -4.47 19.67
C ALA A 45 -8.81 -5.41 18.46
N ILE A 46 -8.41 -6.67 18.70
CA ILE A 46 -8.48 -7.75 17.70
C ILE A 46 -9.77 -8.55 17.87
N MET A 47 -10.51 -8.70 16.78
CA MET A 47 -11.58 -9.69 16.69
C MET A 47 -11.10 -10.98 16.03
N LEU A 48 -11.07 -12.09 16.77
CA LEU A 48 -10.91 -13.43 16.21
C LEU A 48 -12.26 -14.09 15.91
N GLY A 49 -12.87 -13.69 14.79
CA GLY A 49 -14.15 -14.25 14.35
C GLY A 49 -15.26 -14.04 15.39
N LYS A 50 -15.76 -15.14 15.98
CA LYS A 50 -16.80 -15.13 17.04
C LYS A 50 -16.28 -15.56 18.41
N ALA A 51 -15.00 -15.87 18.57
CA ALA A 51 -14.45 -16.42 19.79
C ALA A 51 -13.68 -15.37 20.61
N ASN A 52 -13.74 -15.47 21.94
CA ASN A 52 -12.91 -14.67 22.85
C ASN A 52 -11.75 -15.53 23.34
N ILE A 53 -10.63 -15.45 22.62
CA ILE A 53 -9.42 -16.26 22.89
C ILE A 53 -8.31 -15.28 23.30
N PRO A 54 -7.52 -15.57 24.35
CA PRO A 54 -6.32 -14.79 24.66
C PRO A 54 -5.36 -14.81 23.46
N VAL A 55 -4.98 -13.64 22.98
CA VAL A 55 -4.06 -13.47 21.85
C VAL A 55 -2.88 -12.62 22.26
N ILE A 56 -1.72 -12.92 21.67
CA ILE A 56 -0.56 -12.03 21.65
C ILE A 56 -0.31 -11.69 20.19
N ILE A 57 -0.11 -10.41 19.89
CA ILE A 57 0.28 -9.96 18.55
C ILE A 57 1.81 -10.07 18.48
N CYS A 58 2.32 -10.92 17.59
CA CYS A 58 3.75 -11.03 17.34
C CYS A 58 4.04 -10.51 15.93
N GLY A 59 4.60 -9.30 15.84
CA GLY A 59 4.87 -8.61 14.58
C GLY A 59 3.61 -8.16 13.85
N PHE A 60 3.49 -6.88 13.53
CA PHE A 60 2.42 -6.38 12.68
C PHE A 60 2.92 -5.27 11.77
N SER A 61 2.67 -5.41 10.46
CA SER A 61 2.95 -4.35 9.50
C SER A 61 1.75 -3.42 9.37
N VAL A 62 1.99 -2.11 9.37
CA VAL A 62 0.96 -1.08 9.26
C VAL A 62 0.98 -0.46 7.87
N ALA A 63 -0.15 -0.48 7.16
CA ALA A 63 -0.25 0.13 5.83
C ALA A 63 -0.30 1.65 5.91
N ILE A 64 0.60 2.33 5.17
CA ILE A 64 0.66 3.79 5.12
C ILE A 64 -0.48 4.32 4.24
N CYS A 65 -1.46 4.97 4.87
CA CYS A 65 -2.70 5.37 4.21
C CYS A 65 -2.74 6.85 3.78
N GLN A 66 -1.98 7.72 4.43
CA GLN A 66 -2.08 9.18 4.26
C GLN A 66 -0.79 9.86 4.74
N PRO A 67 -0.51 11.10 4.31
CA PRO A 67 0.57 11.90 4.88
C PRO A 67 0.32 12.20 6.37
N SER A 68 1.34 12.70 7.05
CA SER A 68 1.24 13.16 8.43
C SER A 68 0.20 14.29 8.60
N GLY A 69 -0.43 14.34 9.77
CA GLY A 69 -1.47 15.33 10.10
C GLY A 69 -2.88 14.96 9.62
N ALA A 70 -3.68 15.98 9.27
CA ALA A 70 -5.11 15.82 8.98
C ALA A 70 -5.45 15.58 7.49
N LYS A 71 -4.45 15.60 6.61
CA LYS A 71 -4.64 15.42 5.16
C LYS A 71 -5.00 13.97 4.84
N GLN A 72 -5.85 13.79 3.82
CA GLN A 72 -6.32 12.47 3.41
C GLN A 72 -5.51 11.86 2.25
N ARG A 73 -4.74 12.69 1.52
CA ARG A 73 -4.01 12.30 0.31
C ARG A 73 -2.66 12.98 0.26
N PHE A 74 -1.69 12.28 -0.36
CA PHE A 74 -0.41 12.87 -0.68
C PHE A 74 -0.59 13.88 -1.81
N GLU A 75 0.03 15.04 -1.65
CA GLU A 75 -0.10 16.16 -2.59
C GLU A 75 1.23 16.58 -3.21
N SER A 76 2.35 16.09 -2.69
CA SER A 76 3.69 16.30 -3.23
C SER A 76 4.62 15.14 -2.90
N ALA A 77 5.65 14.92 -3.73
CA ALA A 77 6.68 13.91 -3.47
C ALA A 77 7.42 14.17 -2.15
N THR A 78 7.65 15.45 -1.81
CA THR A 78 8.30 15.86 -0.57
C THR A 78 7.51 15.46 0.69
N GLU A 79 6.18 15.40 0.64
CA GLU A 79 5.39 14.91 1.78
C GLU A 79 5.59 13.42 2.02
N LEU A 80 5.74 12.64 0.95
CA LEU A 80 5.99 11.20 1.03
C LEU A 80 7.42 10.94 1.52
N ASP A 81 8.38 11.68 0.98
CA ASP A 81 9.79 11.63 1.37
C ASP A 81 9.99 11.96 2.86
N LYS A 82 9.46 13.10 3.32
CA LYS A 82 9.55 13.49 4.74
C LYS A 82 8.87 12.51 5.68
N LEU A 83 7.78 11.89 5.24
CA LEU A 83 7.12 10.86 6.05
C LEU A 83 8.03 9.64 6.18
N PHE A 84 8.72 9.27 5.12
CA PHE A 84 9.58 8.09 5.10
C PHE A 84 10.86 8.34 5.88
N ASP A 85 11.51 9.47 5.67
CA ASP A 85 12.66 9.92 6.49
C ASP A 85 12.28 9.92 7.97
N TYR A 86 11.08 10.40 8.33
CA TYR A 86 10.63 10.37 9.73
C TYR A 86 10.41 8.93 10.27
N ILE A 87 9.85 8.03 9.46
CA ILE A 87 9.65 6.63 9.87
C ILE A 87 11.00 5.91 10.02
N GLU A 88 11.92 6.13 9.09
CA GLU A 88 13.21 5.44 9.07
C GLU A 88 14.21 6.04 10.07
N ASP A 89 14.39 7.36 10.09
CA ASP A 89 15.42 8.02 10.90
C ASP A 89 14.97 8.29 12.34
N GLU A 90 13.72 8.73 12.54
CA GLU A 90 13.22 9.14 13.87
C GLU A 90 12.49 8.02 14.61
N CYS A 91 11.85 7.09 13.88
CA CYS A 91 11.17 5.95 14.49
C CYS A 91 12.00 4.66 14.47
N ASP A 92 13.14 4.62 13.75
CA ASP A 92 13.99 3.43 13.57
C ASP A 92 13.23 2.23 12.96
N LEU A 93 12.28 2.50 12.06
CA LEU A 93 11.43 1.49 11.42
C LEU A 93 11.76 1.37 9.92
N SER A 94 11.78 0.14 9.41
CA SER A 94 11.94 -0.09 7.97
C SER A 94 10.62 0.00 7.21
N ILE A 95 10.66 0.58 6.01
CA ILE A 95 9.53 0.62 5.08
C ILE A 95 9.65 -0.52 4.06
N GLU A 96 8.59 -1.31 3.94
CA GLU A 96 8.49 -2.39 2.96
C GLU A 96 7.45 -2.09 1.88
N THR A 97 7.56 -2.82 0.75
CA THR A 97 6.66 -2.69 -0.41
C THR A 97 5.96 -4.01 -0.79
N PRO A 98 5.08 -4.53 0.08
CA PRO A 98 4.26 -5.69 -0.24
C PRO A 98 3.30 -5.43 -1.42
N ASP A 99 2.76 -6.52 -1.96
CA ASP A 99 1.82 -6.51 -3.07
C ASP A 99 0.51 -7.25 -2.76
N ILE A 100 -0.55 -6.98 -3.52
CA ILE A 100 -1.76 -7.81 -3.61
C ILE A 100 -2.19 -7.93 -5.07
N TRP A 101 -3.05 -8.92 -5.35
CA TRP A 101 -3.66 -9.09 -6.67
C TRP A 101 -5.15 -8.74 -6.61
N LEU A 102 -5.61 -7.95 -7.57
CA LEU A 102 -7.02 -7.63 -7.77
C LEU A 102 -7.49 -8.03 -9.17
N PRO A 103 -8.74 -8.51 -9.33
CA PRO A 103 -9.27 -8.84 -10.66
C PRO A 103 -9.28 -7.62 -11.59
N ASN A 104 -8.86 -7.81 -12.84
CA ASN A 104 -8.84 -6.72 -13.84
C ASN A 104 -10.20 -6.04 -14.01
N GLY A 105 -11.29 -6.78 -13.77
CA GLY A 105 -12.66 -6.28 -13.85
C GLY A 105 -12.97 -5.11 -12.90
N LEU A 106 -12.20 -4.94 -11.82
CA LEU A 106 -12.37 -3.85 -10.87
C LEU A 106 -11.89 -2.49 -11.41
N PHE A 107 -10.98 -2.48 -12.39
CA PHE A 107 -10.36 -1.27 -12.94
C PHE A 107 -11.11 -0.68 -14.13
N LYS A 108 -12.35 -1.12 -14.37
CA LYS A 108 -13.22 -0.61 -15.44
C LYS A 108 -13.67 0.81 -15.11
N SER A 109 -12.84 1.79 -15.42
CA SER A 109 -13.11 3.23 -15.26
C SER A 109 -12.93 3.96 -16.59
N LYS A 110 -13.18 5.28 -16.63
CA LYS A 110 -12.83 6.11 -17.80
C LYS A 110 -11.33 6.08 -18.11
N HIS A 111 -10.51 5.84 -17.09
CA HIS A 111 -9.06 5.70 -17.20
C HIS A 111 -8.70 4.23 -17.44
N THR A 112 -7.85 3.99 -18.44
CA THR A 112 -7.32 2.65 -18.72
C THR A 112 -6.13 2.41 -17.80
N PRO A 113 -6.15 1.36 -16.95
CA PRO A 113 -5.08 1.11 -16.00
C PRO A 113 -3.75 0.83 -16.71
N LYS A 114 -2.70 1.49 -16.26
CA LYS A 114 -1.30 1.29 -16.67
C LYS A 114 -0.38 1.18 -15.44
N ARG A 115 0.80 0.61 -15.65
CA ARG A 115 1.84 0.55 -14.62
C ARG A 115 2.18 1.95 -14.10
N GLY A 116 2.36 2.06 -12.78
CA GLY A 116 2.60 3.32 -12.08
C GLY A 116 1.34 4.08 -11.67
N ASP A 117 0.16 3.75 -12.20
CA ASP A 117 -1.08 4.40 -11.76
C ASP A 117 -1.38 4.10 -10.30
N VAL A 118 -1.79 5.13 -9.56
CA VAL A 118 -2.20 5.00 -8.16
C VAL A 118 -3.71 4.91 -8.03
N TYR A 119 -4.16 3.90 -7.30
CA TYR A 119 -5.54 3.68 -6.92
C TYR A 119 -5.69 3.67 -5.40
N ARG A 120 -6.79 4.26 -4.91
CA ARG A 120 -7.21 4.14 -3.51
C ARG A 120 -8.10 2.92 -3.34
N ILE A 121 -7.73 2.07 -2.38
CA ILE A 121 -8.42 0.81 -2.09
C ILE A 121 -8.98 0.85 -0.68
N LYS A 122 -10.29 0.63 -0.54
CA LYS A 122 -10.96 0.62 0.77
C LYS A 122 -10.58 -0.63 1.56
N GLN A 123 -10.60 -0.49 2.89
CA GLN A 123 -10.23 -1.54 3.84
C GLN A 123 -10.87 -2.92 3.55
N LYS A 124 -12.16 -2.97 3.20
CA LYS A 124 -12.86 -4.24 2.96
C LYS A 124 -12.31 -4.99 1.73
N LEU A 125 -12.08 -4.28 0.62
CA LEU A 125 -11.47 -4.87 -0.57
C LEU A 125 -10.01 -5.27 -0.31
N PHE A 126 -9.26 -4.44 0.40
CA PHE A 126 -7.87 -4.70 0.77
C PHE A 126 -7.73 -5.97 1.62
N THR A 127 -8.52 -6.09 2.69
CA THR A 127 -8.49 -7.26 3.59
C THR A 127 -8.89 -8.56 2.88
N THR A 128 -9.89 -8.51 1.98
CA THR A 128 -10.23 -9.68 1.15
C THR A 128 -9.09 -10.05 0.21
N ALA A 129 -8.44 -9.07 -0.43
CA ALA A 129 -7.30 -9.32 -1.32
C ALA A 129 -6.08 -9.88 -0.58
N LEU A 130 -5.83 -9.44 0.66
CA LEU A 130 -4.83 -10.03 1.54
C LEU A 130 -5.15 -11.49 1.90
N ALA A 131 -6.42 -11.79 2.20
CA ALA A 131 -6.83 -13.17 2.45
C ALA A 131 -6.58 -14.08 1.24
N PHE A 132 -6.83 -13.57 0.02
CA PHE A 132 -6.48 -14.26 -1.21
C PHE A 132 -4.96 -14.45 -1.37
N ARG A 133 -4.16 -13.39 -1.22
CA ARG A 133 -2.69 -13.44 -1.30
C ARG A 133 -2.09 -14.46 -0.35
N THR A 134 -2.61 -14.55 0.87
CA THR A 134 -2.12 -15.43 1.94
C THR A 134 -2.72 -16.84 1.89
N GLY A 135 -3.48 -17.19 0.85
CA GLY A 135 -4.05 -18.52 0.66
C GLY A 135 -5.26 -18.85 1.55
N ARG A 136 -5.81 -17.86 2.27
CA ARG A 136 -7.03 -18.01 3.08
C ARG A 136 -8.32 -17.96 2.26
N SER A 137 -8.22 -17.56 0.99
CA SER A 137 -9.27 -17.64 -0.01
C SER A 137 -8.68 -18.19 -1.30
N ASN A 138 -9.42 -19.03 -2.03
CA ASN A 138 -9.03 -19.42 -3.38
C ASN A 138 -9.41 -18.32 -4.40
N GLN A 139 -8.94 -18.47 -5.65
CA GLN A 139 -9.16 -17.49 -6.71
C GLN A 139 -10.64 -17.35 -7.09
N GLN A 140 -11.36 -18.47 -7.19
CA GLN A 140 -12.77 -18.46 -7.61
C GLN A 140 -13.63 -17.67 -6.62
N ASP A 141 -13.53 -18.00 -5.33
CA ASP A 141 -14.30 -17.35 -4.27
C ASP A 141 -13.98 -15.85 -4.20
N PHE A 142 -12.71 -15.50 -4.40
CA PHE A 142 -12.27 -14.11 -4.40
C PHE A 142 -12.84 -13.32 -5.58
N GLU A 143 -12.75 -13.87 -6.79
CA GLU A 143 -13.30 -13.25 -8.00
C GLU A 143 -14.83 -13.10 -7.92
N GLU A 144 -15.53 -14.11 -7.42
CA GLU A 144 -16.98 -14.05 -7.20
C GLU A 144 -17.35 -12.98 -6.17
N TRP A 145 -16.61 -12.89 -5.08
CA TRP A 145 -16.81 -11.85 -4.08
C TRP A 145 -16.60 -10.46 -4.70
N CYS A 146 -15.53 -10.26 -5.46
CA CYS A 146 -15.26 -9.00 -6.15
C CYS A 146 -16.36 -8.63 -7.15
N ALA A 147 -16.92 -9.60 -7.87
CA ALA A 147 -17.99 -9.37 -8.84
C ALA A 147 -19.32 -8.96 -8.17
N LYS A 148 -19.62 -9.51 -6.99
CA LYS A 148 -20.85 -9.23 -6.22
C LYS A 148 -20.73 -8.00 -5.32
N SER A 149 -19.50 -7.61 -4.98
CA SER A 149 -19.21 -6.52 -4.05
C SER A 149 -19.47 -5.15 -4.67
N SER A 150 -19.92 -4.19 -3.85
CA SER A 150 -20.02 -2.78 -4.22
C SER A 150 -18.71 -2.01 -3.99
N GLU A 151 -17.68 -2.66 -3.44
CA GLU A 151 -16.36 -2.07 -3.24
C GLU A 151 -15.68 -1.78 -4.58
N LYS A 152 -15.14 -0.57 -4.72
CA LYS A 152 -14.49 -0.12 -5.96
C LYS A 152 -13.10 0.42 -5.66
N VAL A 153 -12.19 0.22 -6.60
CA VAL A 153 -10.93 0.95 -6.65
C VAL A 153 -11.19 2.36 -7.20
N THR A 154 -10.49 3.36 -6.68
CA THR A 154 -10.65 4.76 -7.12
C THR A 154 -9.33 5.28 -7.66
N TYR A 155 -9.26 5.58 -8.95
CA TYR A 155 -8.05 6.18 -9.55
C TYR A 155 -7.75 7.54 -8.90
N SER A 156 -6.46 7.79 -8.64
CA SER A 156 -5.97 9.03 -8.05
C SER A 156 -4.93 9.66 -8.96
N ASP A 157 -5.38 10.61 -9.79
CA ASP A 157 -4.51 11.31 -10.73
C ASP A 157 -3.38 12.07 -10.03
N LYS A 158 -3.73 12.82 -8.98
CA LYS A 158 -2.78 13.58 -8.17
C LYS A 158 -1.71 12.69 -7.53
N GLU A 159 -2.12 11.58 -6.92
CA GLU A 159 -1.16 10.67 -6.27
C GLU A 159 -0.33 9.89 -7.29
N THR A 160 -0.87 9.63 -8.48
CA THR A 160 -0.09 9.03 -9.58
C THR A 160 1.09 9.92 -9.96
N THR A 161 0.87 11.22 -10.09
CA THR A 161 1.94 12.20 -10.34
C THR A 161 2.93 12.25 -9.18
N VAL A 162 2.44 12.34 -7.94
CA VAL A 162 3.28 12.41 -6.74
C VAL A 162 4.20 11.19 -6.60
N PHE A 163 3.67 9.97 -6.80
CA PHE A 163 4.45 8.75 -6.67
C PHE A 163 5.47 8.61 -7.81
N ALA A 164 5.15 9.07 -9.01
CA ALA A 164 6.08 9.09 -10.13
C ALA A 164 7.25 10.08 -9.89
N GLU A 165 6.93 11.28 -9.40
CA GLU A 165 7.93 12.28 -9.00
C GLU A 165 8.84 11.73 -7.89
N TRP A 166 8.27 11.15 -6.84
CA TRP A 166 9.04 10.57 -5.75
C TRP A 166 9.95 9.42 -6.21
N SER A 167 9.44 8.51 -7.06
CA SER A 167 10.24 7.41 -7.63
C SER A 167 11.44 7.92 -8.44
N THR A 168 11.24 9.02 -9.19
CA THR A 168 12.32 9.69 -9.92
C THR A 168 13.36 10.26 -8.97
N MET A 169 12.92 10.96 -7.90
CA MET A 169 13.81 11.49 -6.86
C MET A 169 14.65 10.39 -6.21
N GLN A 170 14.05 9.24 -5.85
CA GLN A 170 14.80 8.13 -5.24
C GLN A 170 15.81 7.52 -6.21
N THR A 171 15.44 7.40 -7.50
CA THR A 171 16.36 6.91 -8.54
C THR A 171 17.56 7.85 -8.72
N GLU A 172 17.33 9.16 -8.69
CA GLU A 172 18.41 10.16 -8.78
C GLU A 172 19.33 10.09 -7.57
N ARG A 173 18.78 10.06 -6.34
CA ARG A 173 19.57 9.88 -5.10
C ARG A 173 20.40 8.60 -5.11
N ALA A 174 19.82 7.50 -5.57
CA ALA A 174 20.54 6.22 -5.66
C ALA A 174 21.72 6.28 -6.63
N LYS A 175 21.54 6.94 -7.79
CA LYS A 175 22.62 7.18 -8.75
C LYS A 175 23.73 8.06 -8.18
N GLU A 176 23.37 9.17 -7.53
CA GLU A 176 24.35 10.07 -6.91
C GLU A 176 25.17 9.36 -5.81
N LYS A 177 24.49 8.57 -4.97
CA LYS A 177 25.15 7.76 -3.94
C LYS A 177 26.12 6.75 -4.55
N TYR A 178 25.69 6.03 -5.59
CA TYR A 178 26.52 5.08 -6.33
C TYR A 178 27.78 5.74 -6.91
N GLU A 179 27.64 6.87 -7.61
CA GLU A 179 28.78 7.59 -8.19
C GLU A 179 29.75 8.09 -7.10
N LYS A 180 29.23 8.56 -5.95
CA LYS A 180 30.05 8.97 -4.81
C LYS A 180 30.82 7.81 -4.17
N GLU A 181 30.18 6.65 -4.02
CA GLU A 181 30.82 5.44 -3.48
C GLU A 181 31.89 4.88 -4.44
N LYS A 182 31.62 4.94 -5.74
CA LYS A 182 32.58 4.59 -6.79
C LYS A 182 33.80 5.52 -6.77
N LEU A 183 33.59 6.84 -6.71
CA LEU A 183 34.67 7.83 -6.65
C LEU A 183 35.50 7.77 -5.36
N SER A 184 34.90 7.32 -4.24
CA SER A 184 35.59 7.15 -2.96
C SER A 184 36.32 5.81 -2.80
N GLY A 185 36.33 4.95 -3.84
CA GLY A 185 37.04 3.67 -3.83
C GLY A 185 36.42 2.61 -2.93
N ARG A 186 35.17 2.78 -2.49
CA ARG A 186 34.46 1.81 -1.63
C ARG A 186 33.78 0.68 -2.39
N TYR A 187 33.74 0.75 -3.72
CA TYR A 187 33.36 -0.39 -4.57
C TYR A 187 34.58 -1.28 -4.81
N MET A 188 34.70 -2.35 -4.02
CA MET A 188 35.51 -3.52 -4.38
C MET A 188 34.63 -4.43 -5.21
N GLU A 189 34.94 -4.57 -6.50
CA GLU A 189 34.32 -5.57 -7.37
C GLU A 189 34.57 -6.97 -6.78
N TYR A 190 33.49 -7.71 -6.51
CA TYR A 190 33.51 -9.16 -6.30
C TYR A 190 32.82 -9.83 -7.47
#